data_AF-A0AAD9MRH0-F1
#
_entry.id   AF-A0AAD9MRH0-F1
#
_cell.length_a   1.000
_cell.length_b   1.000
_cell.length_c   1.000
_cell.angle_alpha   90.00
_cell.angle_beta   90.00
_cell.angle_gamma   90.00
#
_symmetry.space_group_name_H-M   'P 1'
#
loop_
_entity.id
_entity.type
_entity.pdbx_description
1 polymer ?
#
loop_
_entity_poly.entity_id
_entity_poly.type
_entity_poly.pdbx_seq_one_letter_code
_entity_poly.pdbx_strand_id
1 'polypeptide(L)'
;MVVWPVSHCRTESHREDYVSELSKYIDVDIYGACGKLICTRAIQQTCMKQWETNYMFYLSFENNICEDYITEKTFQPLRYEIIPVVLGGGNYTRDTPPHSIINVRDFNSPKDLADFLLKLAADKQRYRSYFKWKTHYQIDGGNMLCRLCVALHENQLPRCLPEQIISITGSALMVKNVTMVWCEE
;
A
#
# COMPACT_ATOMS: atom_id res chain seq x y z
N MET A 1 -17.44 -0.56 -3.03
CA MET A 1 -16.71 -1.82 -2.74
C MET A 1 -15.21 -1.59 -2.79
N VAL A 2 -14.71 -1.15 -3.94
CA VAL A 2 -13.30 -0.78 -4.17
C VAL A 2 -13.22 0.73 -4.38
N VAL A 3 -12.17 1.38 -3.86
CA VAL A 3 -11.86 2.78 -4.14
C VAL A 3 -10.56 2.91 -4.93
N TRP A 4 -10.54 3.80 -5.91
CA TRP A 4 -9.33 4.12 -6.69
C TRP A 4 -9.08 5.63 -6.76
N PRO A 5 -8.19 6.16 -5.90
CA PRO A 5 -7.76 7.55 -6.00
C PRO A 5 -6.70 7.72 -7.09
N VAL A 6 -7.02 8.47 -8.13
CA VAL A 6 -6.18 8.64 -9.30
C VAL A 6 -6.38 10.00 -10.00
N SER A 7 -5.25 10.64 -10.32
CA SER A 7 -5.23 11.92 -11.04
C SER A 7 -4.33 11.91 -12.28
N HIS A 8 -3.68 10.79 -12.60
CA HIS A 8 -2.87 10.61 -13.81
C HIS A 8 -3.51 9.50 -14.64
N CYS A 9 -4.18 9.89 -15.74
CA CYS A 9 -5.14 9.05 -16.46
C CYS A 9 -4.58 8.35 -17.70
N ARG A 10 -3.30 8.57 -18.02
CA ARG A 10 -2.60 7.95 -19.13
C ARG A 10 -1.23 7.56 -18.62
N THR A 11 -0.99 6.27 -18.45
CA THR A 11 0.23 5.80 -17.78
C THR A 11 0.90 4.68 -18.54
N GLU A 12 2.22 4.58 -18.42
CA GLU A 12 2.99 3.51 -19.06
C GLU A 12 2.61 2.12 -18.52
N SER A 13 2.09 2.05 -17.29
CA SER A 13 1.58 0.79 -16.74
C SER A 13 0.25 0.34 -17.33
N HIS A 14 -0.43 1.17 -18.12
CA HIS A 14 -1.79 0.91 -18.62
C HIS A 14 -2.77 0.54 -17.50
N ARG A 15 -2.54 1.06 -16.28
CA ARG A 15 -3.38 0.73 -15.12
C ARG A 15 -4.83 1.13 -15.33
N GLU A 16 -5.08 2.17 -16.12
CA GLU A 16 -6.41 2.63 -16.53
C GLU A 16 -7.17 1.57 -17.31
N ASP A 17 -6.49 0.83 -18.20
CA ASP A 17 -7.09 -0.24 -18.99
C ASP A 17 -7.43 -1.43 -18.07
N TYR A 18 -6.52 -1.75 -17.15
CA TYR A 18 -6.75 -2.79 -16.15
C TYR A 18 -7.97 -2.47 -15.27
N VAL A 19 -8.10 -1.23 -14.77
CA VAL A 19 -9.25 -0.84 -13.95
C VAL A 19 -10.52 -0.75 -14.79
N SER A 20 -10.44 -0.34 -16.05
CA SER A 20 -11.59 -0.34 -16.97
C SER A 20 -12.17 -1.75 -17.13
N GLU A 21 -11.31 -2.76 -17.28
CA GLU A 21 -11.72 -4.16 -17.34
C GLU A 21 -12.26 -4.66 -15.99
N LEU A 22 -11.55 -4.38 -14.89
CA LEU A 22 -11.95 -4.76 -13.53
C LEU A 22 -13.35 -4.22 -13.16
N SER A 23 -13.65 -2.97 -13.54
CA SER A 23 -14.90 -2.28 -13.23
C SER A 23 -16.14 -2.91 -13.89
N LYS A 24 -15.96 -3.85 -14.82
CA LYS A 24 -17.06 -4.65 -15.38
C LYS A 24 -17.57 -5.72 -14.43
N TYR A 25 -16.76 -6.09 -13.43
CA TYR A 25 -17.00 -7.24 -12.54
C TYR A 25 -17.18 -6.85 -11.08
N ILE A 26 -16.72 -5.67 -10.67
CA ILE A 26 -16.82 -5.16 -9.30
C ILE A 26 -16.94 -3.63 -9.30
N ASP A 27 -17.72 -3.08 -8.37
CA ASP A 27 -17.89 -1.64 -8.25
C ASP A 27 -16.60 -0.95 -7.78
N VAL A 28 -16.04 -0.10 -8.66
CA VAL A 28 -14.85 0.72 -8.42
C VAL A 28 -15.24 2.20 -8.43
N ASP A 29 -15.10 2.85 -7.27
CA ASP A 29 -15.29 4.29 -7.15
C ASP A 29 -13.99 5.04 -7.42
N ILE A 30 -14.01 5.88 -8.47
CA ILE A 30 -12.81 6.59 -8.95
C ILE A 30 -12.82 8.03 -8.42
N TYR A 31 -11.83 8.36 -7.59
CA TYR A 31 -11.63 9.69 -7.02
C TYR A 31 -10.46 10.41 -7.68
N GLY A 32 -10.58 11.71 -7.92
CA GLY A 32 -9.51 12.54 -8.50
C GLY A 32 -9.75 12.91 -9.95
N ALA A 33 -8.72 13.39 -10.64
CA ALA A 33 -8.88 13.99 -11.97
C ALA A 33 -9.33 13.00 -13.07
N CYS A 34 -9.22 11.70 -12.82
CA CYS A 34 -9.65 10.66 -13.76
C CYS A 34 -11.05 10.11 -13.47
N GLY A 35 -11.72 10.61 -12.42
CA GLY A 35 -13.04 10.18 -12.00
C GLY A 35 -13.99 11.35 -11.77
N LYS A 36 -15.20 11.04 -11.30
CA LYS A 36 -16.23 12.04 -10.97
C LYS A 36 -16.22 12.43 -9.49
N LEU A 37 -15.62 11.59 -8.63
CA LEU A 37 -15.58 11.81 -7.19
C LEU A 37 -14.37 12.67 -6.83
N ILE A 38 -14.53 13.54 -5.84
CA ILE A 38 -13.52 14.55 -5.51
C ILE A 38 -12.79 14.15 -4.24
N CYS A 39 -11.48 14.01 -4.36
CA CYS A 39 -10.57 14.03 -3.22
C CYS A 39 -9.33 14.84 -3.60
N THR A 40 -9.26 16.09 -3.13
CA THR A 40 -8.09 16.94 -3.39
C THR A 40 -6.98 16.65 -2.39
N ARG A 41 -5.74 17.04 -2.70
CA ARG A 41 -4.60 16.92 -1.77
C ARG A 41 -4.88 17.60 -0.43
N ALA A 42 -5.61 18.72 -0.43
CA ALA A 42 -5.95 19.46 0.78
C ALA A 42 -6.85 18.67 1.76
N ILE A 43 -7.65 17.74 1.25
CA ILE A 43 -8.59 16.94 2.05
C ILE A 43 -8.22 15.45 2.08
N GLN A 44 -7.03 15.08 1.63
CA GLN A 44 -6.62 13.69 1.44
C GLN A 44 -6.76 12.85 2.72
N GLN A 45 -6.38 13.41 3.87
CA GLN A 45 -6.53 12.70 5.16
C GLN A 45 -7.99 12.43 5.51
N THR A 46 -8.88 13.37 5.23
CA THR A 46 -10.33 13.21 5.42
C THR A 46 -10.88 12.13 4.50
N CYS A 47 -10.47 12.11 3.23
CA CYS A 47 -10.85 11.07 2.30
C CYS A 47 -10.37 9.69 2.77
N MET A 48 -9.11 9.56 3.21
CA MET A 48 -8.58 8.28 3.69
C MET A 48 -9.39 7.72 4.87
N LYS A 49 -9.74 8.58 5.85
CA LYS A 49 -10.60 8.18 6.98
C LYS A 49 -12.00 7.79 6.53
N GLN A 50 -12.57 8.52 5.57
CA GLN A 50 -13.84 8.14 4.96
C GLN A 50 -13.73 6.80 4.22
N TRP A 51 -12.62 6.56 3.53
CA TRP A 51 -12.46 5.35 2.74
C TRP A 51 -12.29 4.12 3.62
N GLU A 52 -11.54 4.24 4.71
CA GLU A 52 -11.40 3.21 5.75
C GLU A 52 -12.76 2.66 6.22
N THR A 53 -13.77 3.53 6.37
CA THR A 53 -15.09 3.10 6.86
C THR A 53 -16.04 2.62 5.77
N ASN A 54 -15.84 3.04 4.51
CA ASN A 54 -16.81 2.83 3.42
C ASN A 54 -16.34 1.84 2.35
N TYR A 55 -15.06 1.49 2.32
CA TYR A 55 -14.46 0.63 1.32
C TYR A 55 -13.64 -0.48 1.97
N MET A 56 -13.62 -1.63 1.30
CA MET A 56 -12.83 -2.78 1.75
C MET A 56 -11.46 -2.84 1.07
N PHE A 57 -11.38 -2.30 -0.15
CA PHE A 57 -10.19 -2.39 -0.98
C PHE A 57 -9.80 -1.03 -1.54
N TYR A 58 -8.50 -0.75 -1.53
CA TYR A 58 -7.89 0.47 -2.08
C TYR A 58 -6.99 0.07 -3.26
N LEU A 59 -7.20 0.61 -4.45
CA LEU A 59 -6.31 0.34 -5.59
C LEU A 59 -5.04 1.21 -5.50
N SER A 60 -3.92 0.54 -5.24
CA SER A 60 -2.57 1.10 -5.09
C SER A 60 -1.75 0.88 -6.37
N PHE A 61 -2.31 1.27 -7.52
CA PHE A 61 -1.70 0.96 -8.83
C PHE A 61 -0.66 2.00 -9.23
N GLU A 62 0.56 1.55 -9.54
CA GLU A 62 1.66 2.41 -9.95
C GLU A 62 1.53 2.91 -11.39
N ASN A 63 2.11 4.08 -11.68
CA ASN A 63 2.09 4.66 -13.03
C ASN A 63 3.03 3.91 -14.00
N ASN A 64 3.99 3.16 -13.48
CA ASN A 64 5.00 2.43 -14.25
C ASN A 64 5.22 1.07 -13.58
N ILE A 65 5.50 0.04 -14.40
CA ILE A 65 5.86 -1.29 -13.91
C ILE A 65 7.38 -1.42 -13.96
N CYS A 66 8.05 -1.05 -12.87
CA CYS A 66 9.51 -1.09 -12.75
C CYS A 66 9.95 -1.87 -11.50
N GLU A 67 11.10 -2.53 -11.60
CA GLU A 67 11.74 -3.16 -10.45
C GLU A 67 12.01 -2.12 -9.36
N ASP A 68 11.85 -2.53 -8.10
CA ASP A 68 11.99 -1.68 -6.90
C ASP A 68 11.12 -0.41 -6.86
N TYR A 69 10.19 -0.24 -7.79
CA TYR A 69 9.28 0.91 -7.82
C TYR A 69 8.01 0.63 -7.02
N ILE A 70 8.03 1.06 -5.76
CA ILE A 70 6.87 1.06 -4.85
C ILE A 70 6.79 2.44 -4.19
N THR A 71 5.62 3.07 -4.25
CA THR A 71 5.45 4.46 -3.81
C THR A 71 4.43 4.60 -2.68
N GLU A 72 4.08 5.85 -2.34
CA GLU A 72 3.11 6.19 -1.30
C GLU A 72 1.76 5.52 -1.51
N LYS A 73 1.42 5.18 -2.75
CA LYS A 73 0.16 4.50 -3.12
C LYS A 73 -0.01 3.19 -2.37
N THR A 74 1.08 2.46 -2.12
CA THR A 74 1.06 1.20 -1.38
C THR A 74 1.01 1.44 0.12
N PHE A 75 1.83 2.36 0.64
CA PHE A 75 2.01 2.53 2.09
C PHE A 75 0.97 3.40 2.77
N GLN A 76 0.35 4.34 2.05
CA GLN A 76 -0.69 5.20 2.59
C GLN A 76 -1.90 4.40 3.10
N PRO A 77 -2.53 3.49 2.32
CA PRO A 77 -3.64 2.68 2.80
C PRO A 77 -3.27 1.70 3.93
N LEU A 78 -2.01 1.22 4.02
CA LEU A 78 -1.56 0.35 5.11
C LEU A 78 -1.66 0.99 6.50
N ARG A 79 -1.77 2.33 6.58
CA ARG A 79 -2.01 3.05 7.85
C ARG A 79 -3.44 2.89 8.37
N TYR A 80 -4.37 2.45 7.53
CA TYR A 80 -5.80 2.36 7.80
C TYR A 80 -6.29 0.90 7.77
N GLU A 81 -7.55 0.65 8.11
CA GLU A 81 -8.21 -0.67 8.05
C GLU A 81 -8.84 -0.97 6.67
N ILE A 82 -8.09 -0.69 5.61
CA ILE A 82 -8.45 -0.97 4.22
C ILE A 82 -7.34 -1.76 3.55
N ILE A 83 -7.67 -2.79 2.77
CA ILE A 83 -6.66 -3.66 2.14
C ILE A 83 -6.20 -3.03 0.81
N PRO A 84 -4.89 -2.74 0.64
CA PRO A 84 -4.39 -2.29 -0.65
C PRO A 84 -4.28 -3.44 -1.65
N VAL A 85 -4.74 -3.17 -2.86
CA VAL A 85 -4.60 -4.02 -4.04
C VAL A 85 -3.56 -3.36 -4.94
N VAL A 86 -2.42 -4.02 -5.14
CA VAL A 86 -1.23 -3.42 -5.76
C VAL A 86 -1.03 -3.91 -7.19
N LEU A 87 -0.64 -3.00 -8.07
CA LEU A 87 -0.16 -3.27 -9.43
C LEU A 87 1.14 -2.51 -9.62
N GLY A 88 2.25 -3.22 -9.79
CA GLY A 88 3.59 -2.64 -9.91
C GLY A 88 4.66 -3.69 -10.22
N GLY A 89 5.90 -3.23 -10.30
CA GLY A 89 7.08 -4.09 -10.56
C GLY A 89 7.96 -4.36 -9.33
N GLY A 90 7.66 -3.75 -8.18
CA GLY A 90 8.43 -3.94 -6.96
C GLY A 90 8.21 -5.30 -6.28
N ASN A 91 9.10 -5.64 -5.35
CA ASN A 91 9.04 -6.87 -4.57
C ASN A 91 8.20 -6.67 -3.30
N TYR A 92 6.88 -6.80 -3.41
CA TYR A 92 5.97 -6.60 -2.27
C TYR A 92 6.17 -7.61 -1.13
N THR A 93 6.68 -8.82 -1.39
CA THR A 93 7.00 -9.79 -0.34
C THR A 93 8.15 -9.32 0.54
N ARG A 94 9.16 -8.68 -0.07
CA ARG A 94 10.26 -8.04 0.64
C ARG A 94 9.83 -6.73 1.26
N ASP A 95 9.04 -5.92 0.58
CA ASP A 95 8.88 -4.51 0.91
C ASP A 95 7.59 -4.14 1.66
N THR A 96 6.72 -5.12 1.94
CA THR A 96 5.47 -4.92 2.71
C THR A 96 5.34 -5.91 3.86
N PRO A 97 4.50 -5.65 4.90
CA PRO A 97 4.30 -6.63 5.94
C PRO A 97 3.71 -7.92 5.35
N PRO A 98 4.04 -9.09 5.91
CA PRO A 98 3.50 -10.33 5.39
C PRO A 98 1.97 -10.32 5.45
N HIS A 99 1.33 -10.77 4.38
CA HIS A 99 -0.12 -10.90 4.28
C HIS A 99 -0.88 -9.58 4.52
N SER A 100 -0.32 -8.44 4.08
CA SER A 100 -0.95 -7.12 4.23
C SER A 100 -1.58 -6.56 2.96
N ILE A 101 -1.22 -7.11 1.79
CA ILE A 101 -1.60 -6.59 0.48
C ILE A 101 -2.19 -7.71 -0.38
N ILE A 102 -2.86 -7.33 -1.48
CA ILE A 102 -3.28 -8.24 -2.55
C ILE A 102 -2.55 -7.82 -3.82
N ASN A 103 -1.72 -8.69 -4.40
CA ASN A 103 -1.01 -8.39 -5.64
C ASN A 103 -1.83 -8.85 -6.84
N VAL A 104 -2.12 -7.96 -7.78
CA VAL A 104 -2.91 -8.32 -8.97
C VAL A 104 -2.21 -9.36 -9.85
N ARG A 105 -0.87 -9.47 -9.75
CA ARG A 105 -0.07 -10.44 -10.51
C ARG A 105 -0.26 -11.89 -10.05
N ASP A 106 -0.93 -12.09 -8.92
CA ASP A 106 -1.28 -13.43 -8.42
C ASP A 106 -2.54 -14.00 -9.09
N PHE A 107 -3.17 -13.24 -10.00
CA PHE A 107 -4.41 -13.60 -10.69
C PHE A 107 -4.18 -13.65 -12.20
N ASN A 108 -4.91 -14.56 -12.87
CA ASN A 108 -4.80 -14.71 -14.33
C ASN A 108 -5.53 -13.60 -15.09
N SER A 109 -6.49 -12.92 -14.47
CA SER A 109 -7.29 -11.88 -15.10
C SER A 109 -7.90 -10.88 -14.10
N PRO A 110 -8.31 -9.68 -14.54
CA PRO A 110 -9.09 -8.74 -13.72
C PRO A 110 -10.39 -9.35 -13.17
N LYS A 111 -11.02 -10.26 -13.93
CA LYS A 111 -12.20 -10.99 -13.47
C LYS A 111 -11.89 -11.91 -12.29
N ASP A 112 -10.79 -12.66 -12.36
CA ASP A 112 -10.38 -13.55 -11.26
C ASP A 112 -10.06 -12.77 -10.00
N LEU A 113 -9.43 -11.58 -10.15
CA LEU A 113 -9.25 -10.64 -9.06
C LEU A 113 -10.60 -10.19 -8.49
N ALA A 114 -11.54 -9.75 -9.32
CA ALA A 114 -12.88 -9.34 -8.85
C ALA A 114 -13.59 -10.47 -8.08
N ASP A 115 -13.59 -11.68 -8.62
CA ASP A 115 -14.20 -12.85 -7.98
C ASP A 115 -13.54 -13.15 -6.63
N PHE A 116 -12.22 -12.98 -6.52
CA PHE A 116 -11.49 -13.10 -5.27
C PHE A 116 -11.87 -12.02 -4.26
N LEU A 117 -11.90 -10.74 -4.67
CA LEU A 117 -12.25 -9.61 -3.81
C LEU A 117 -13.67 -9.74 -3.26
N LEU A 118 -14.63 -10.17 -4.10
CA LEU A 118 -16.02 -10.40 -3.68
C LEU A 118 -16.12 -11.54 -2.65
N LYS A 119 -15.42 -12.65 -2.87
CA LYS A 119 -15.37 -13.77 -1.91
C LYS A 119 -14.71 -13.35 -0.60
N LEU A 120 -13.62 -12.59 -0.67
CA LEU A 120 -12.92 -12.08 0.50
C LEU A 120 -13.79 -11.08 1.28
N ALA A 121 -14.55 -10.24 0.59
CA ALA A 121 -15.49 -9.30 1.22
C ALA A 121 -16.63 -10.02 1.97
N ALA A 122 -17.07 -11.18 1.47
CA ALA A 122 -18.09 -11.99 2.13
C ALA A 122 -17.56 -12.74 3.37
N ASP A 123 -16.26 -13.00 3.46
CA ASP A 123 -15.61 -13.70 4.57
C ASP A 123 -14.94 -12.73 5.54
N LYS A 124 -15.68 -12.33 6.59
CA LYS A 124 -15.20 -11.40 7.62
C LYS A 124 -13.95 -11.89 8.35
N GLN A 125 -13.82 -13.19 8.59
CA GLN A 125 -12.69 -13.73 9.32
C GLN A 125 -11.43 -13.67 8.46
N ARG A 126 -11.54 -14.07 7.19
CA ARG A 126 -10.44 -13.98 6.23
C ARG A 126 -10.07 -12.54 5.94
N TYR A 127 -11.04 -11.63 5.78
CA TYR A 127 -10.77 -10.20 5.62
C TYR A 127 -9.96 -9.64 6.81
N ARG A 128 -10.40 -9.92 8.05
CA ARG A 128 -9.68 -9.49 9.27
C ARG A 128 -8.26 -10.05 9.37
N SER A 129 -7.98 -11.19 8.75
CA SER A 129 -6.63 -11.77 8.78
C SER A 129 -5.57 -10.87 8.11
N TYR A 130 -5.96 -10.02 7.16
CA TYR A 130 -5.07 -9.08 6.46
C TYR A 130 -4.58 -7.92 7.33
N PHE A 131 -5.09 -7.77 8.56
CA PHE A 131 -4.66 -6.73 9.49
C PHE A 131 -3.85 -7.28 10.67
N LYS A 132 -3.68 -8.60 10.77
CA LYS A 132 -2.91 -9.23 11.86
C LYS A 132 -1.48 -8.73 11.95
N TRP A 133 -0.86 -8.38 10.81
CA TRP A 133 0.49 -7.83 10.80
C TRP A 133 0.63 -6.55 11.64
N LYS A 134 -0.44 -5.76 11.83
CA LYS A 134 -0.38 -4.50 12.58
C LYS A 134 -0.01 -4.68 14.07
N THR A 135 -0.08 -5.90 14.61
CA THR A 135 0.43 -6.20 15.96
C THR A 135 1.96 -6.21 16.02
N HIS A 136 2.62 -6.42 14.88
CA HIS A 136 4.06 -6.63 14.76
C HIS A 136 4.79 -5.60 13.90
N TYR A 137 4.08 -4.77 13.13
CA TYR A 137 4.70 -3.74 12.30
C TYR A 137 3.96 -2.42 12.41
N GLN A 138 4.70 -1.33 12.21
CA GLN A 138 4.16 0.03 12.08
C GLN A 138 4.63 0.66 10.78
N ILE A 139 3.72 1.44 10.18
CA ILE A 139 4.01 2.23 8.98
C ILE A 139 4.38 3.64 9.43
N ASP A 140 5.65 3.99 9.28
CA ASP A 140 6.15 5.26 9.75
C ASP A 140 5.91 6.39 8.74
N GLY A 141 5.38 7.52 9.20
CA GLY A 141 5.19 8.74 8.41
C GLY A 141 6.24 9.81 8.64
N GLY A 142 7.25 9.53 9.48
CA GLY A 142 8.35 10.45 9.72
C GLY A 142 9.11 10.78 8.44
N ASN A 143 9.65 11.99 8.37
CA ASN A 143 10.52 12.38 7.27
C ASN A 143 11.80 11.53 7.34
N MET A 144 11.89 10.55 6.43
CA MET A 144 13.00 9.62 6.35
C MET A 144 14.34 10.35 6.16
N LEU A 145 14.35 11.43 5.38
CA LEU A 145 15.55 12.23 5.17
C LEU A 145 15.98 12.93 6.44
N CYS A 146 15.04 13.37 7.30
CA CYS A 146 15.39 13.91 8.61
C CYS A 146 16.02 12.85 9.51
N ARG A 147 15.52 11.61 9.51
CA ARG A 147 16.10 10.52 10.32
C ARG A 147 17.47 10.10 9.83
N LEU A 148 17.62 10.01 8.51
CA LEU A 148 18.91 9.75 7.89
C LEU A 148 19.90 10.87 8.24
N CYS A 149 19.46 12.14 8.17
CA CYS A 149 20.26 13.30 8.55
C CYS A 149 20.73 13.22 10.01
N VAL A 150 19.83 12.91 10.95
CA VAL A 150 20.18 12.71 12.37
C VAL A 150 21.18 11.56 12.53
N ALA A 151 20.93 10.40 11.92
CA ALA A 151 21.81 9.24 12.02
C ALA A 151 23.22 9.51 11.47
N LEU A 152 23.31 10.23 10.34
CA LEU A 152 24.58 10.66 9.74
C LEU A 152 25.30 11.69 10.61
N HIS A 153 24.58 12.66 11.18
CA HIS A 153 25.17 13.73 11.97
C HIS A 153 25.62 13.27 13.36
N GLU A 154 24.88 12.37 14.00
CA GLU A 154 25.20 11.84 15.33
C GLU A 154 26.20 10.67 15.27
N ASN A 155 26.67 10.30 14.07
CA ASN A 155 27.48 9.11 13.82
C ASN A 155 26.86 7.81 14.41
N GLN A 156 25.53 7.83 14.56
CA GLN A 156 24.69 6.74 15.01
C GLN A 156 24.10 5.99 13.80
N LEU A 157 24.83 5.96 12.68
CA LEU A 157 24.55 4.92 11.71
C LEU A 157 24.68 3.59 12.46
N PRO A 158 23.59 2.81 12.59
CA PRO A 158 23.67 1.60 13.35
C PRO A 158 24.73 0.71 12.68
N ARG A 159 25.72 0.21 13.45
CA ARG A 159 26.85 -0.60 12.93
C ARG A 159 26.39 -1.80 12.11
N CYS A 160 25.16 -2.24 12.35
CA CYS A 160 24.35 -3.03 11.46
C CYS A 160 23.06 -2.25 11.20
N LEU A 161 22.68 -1.99 9.94
CA LEU A 161 21.27 -1.72 9.66
C LEU A 161 20.51 -2.91 10.22
N PRO A 162 19.63 -2.73 11.21
CA PRO A 162 18.93 -3.88 11.73
C PRO A 162 18.13 -4.48 10.57
N GLU A 163 17.97 -5.81 10.55
CA GLU A 163 16.96 -6.50 9.73
C GLU A 163 15.52 -5.95 9.95
N GLN A 164 15.37 -4.93 10.81
CA GLN A 164 14.17 -4.18 11.16
C GLN A 164 13.77 -3.11 10.12
N ILE A 165 14.64 -2.72 9.18
CA ILE A 165 14.26 -1.91 8.00
C ILE A 165 14.01 -2.88 6.84
N ILE A 166 12.74 -3.23 6.65
CA ILE A 166 12.30 -4.24 5.69
C ILE A 166 12.35 -3.68 4.25
N SER A 167 12.06 -2.39 4.08
CA SER A 167 12.37 -1.67 2.84
C SER A 167 12.53 -0.18 3.05
N ILE A 168 13.32 0.42 2.15
CA ILE A 168 13.48 1.86 1.99
C ILE A 168 12.87 2.21 0.64
N THR A 169 11.66 2.74 0.66
CA THR A 169 11.04 3.35 -0.52
C THR A 169 10.78 4.81 -0.20
N GLY A 170 10.90 5.71 -1.19
CA GLY A 170 10.95 7.17 -1.00
C GLY A 170 9.74 7.85 -0.32
N SER A 171 8.81 7.08 0.24
CA SER A 171 7.52 7.52 0.75
C SER A 171 7.11 6.96 2.12
N ALA A 172 7.75 5.88 2.61
CA ALA A 172 7.47 5.33 3.95
C ALA A 172 8.58 4.40 4.44
N LEU A 173 8.81 4.39 5.75
CA LEU A 173 9.66 3.40 6.42
C LEU A 173 8.78 2.35 7.10
N MET A 174 9.09 1.07 6.86
CA MET A 174 8.45 -0.04 7.56
C MET A 174 9.32 -0.49 8.72
N VAL A 175 8.74 -0.48 9.92
CA VAL A 175 9.45 -0.85 11.14
C VAL A 175 8.75 -2.04 11.78
N LYS A 176 9.49 -3.11 12.05
CA LYS A 176 9.00 -4.25 12.83
C LYS A 176 9.04 -3.87 14.32
N ASN A 177 7.91 -3.98 15.00
CA ASN A 177 7.82 -3.87 16.46
C ASN A 177 8.51 -5.08 17.08
N VAL A 178 9.82 -4.97 17.33
CA VAL A 178 10.57 -5.93 18.12
C VAL A 178 11.12 -5.19 19.34
N THR A 179 10.93 -5.75 20.52
CA THR A 179 11.71 -5.43 21.71
C THR A 179 13.19 -5.51 21.36
N MET A 180 13.95 -4.45 21.60
CA MET A 180 15.38 -4.35 21.26
C MET A 180 16.12 -5.66 21.53
N VAL A 181 16.57 -6.35 20.49
CA VAL A 181 17.59 -7.39 20.62
C VAL A 181 18.92 -6.67 20.51
N TRP A 182 19.61 -6.60 21.64
CA TRP A 182 20.99 -6.14 21.73
C TRP A 182 21.85 -7.04 20.85
N CYS A 183 22.61 -6.44 19.92
CA CYS A 183 23.78 -7.12 19.37
C CYS A 183 24.85 -7.02 20.46
N GLU A 184 25.07 -8.11 21.20
CA GLU A 184 26.24 -8.23 22.08
C GLU A 184 27.47 -8.65 21.25
N GLU A 185 28.53 -7.87 21.49
CA GLU A 185 29.97 -7.95 21.18
C GLU A 185 30.46 -8.04 19.72
#